data_AF-A0A498L8H4-F1
#
_entry.id   AF-A0A498L8H4-F1
#
_cell.length_a   1.000
_cell.length_b   1.000
_cell.length_c   1.000
_cell.angle_alpha   90.00
_cell.angle_beta   90.00
_cell.angle_gamma   90.00
#
_symmetry.space_group_name_H-M   'P 1'
#
loop_
_entity.id
_entity.type
_entity.pdbx_description
1 polymer ?
#
loop_
_entity_poly.entity_id
_entity_poly.type
_entity_poly.pdbx_seq_one_letter_code
_entity_poly.pdbx_strand_id
1 'polypeptide(L)'
;METSGRRATNFVVESFDGKIRIKLPTLIECEMIPDDRAEIPTPEIARYFPHLRHVADKIPPLNENAQILILLGRDILRVHKVRQQYNGDHEDPYAQRLDLGWVIVGDVCLDRAHKPPSVSVYKTHTLPNGRTSMLSPCPNKIQVKETLNRKNTHQPRSLDCASQGEETEKLGATVFDSHPDDEKVALSVDDQTFLDIMDKEVYVDQANSWVAPLPFCKHRRRLPNNREMALRRLASLRRTLDRCTDMREHFLEFMGKVFENDHAETAPELEEHQERWYLPLFGVYHPQKPNQIRVVFDSSAKHDGVSLNDVLLSGPDLNNALLGILIRFRKENIAVTADIQQMFYAFVVREDHRDYLRFLWYKDNDLNNNITEYRMKVHIFGNSPSPSVAIYGLRRAAQEYQDEYGTDSKEFVMRNFYVDDELTSVPTEEEAIDLLQRTQKMLAASNLKLHKIASNSSKVMTAFAPEDLAKDLKDLDFSADPLPLQRSPWTDMESGE
;
A
#
# COMPACT_ATOMS: atom_id res chain seq x y z
N MET A 1 -37.46 0.37 -6.49
CA MET A 1 -38.08 1.72 -6.64
C MET A 1 -37.56 2.29 -7.95
N GLU A 2 -38.45 2.55 -8.91
CA GLU A 2 -38.10 3.41 -10.05
C GLU A 2 -38.02 4.83 -9.51
N THR A 3 -36.82 5.34 -9.30
CA THR A 3 -36.62 6.76 -9.00
C THR A 3 -36.80 7.53 -10.31
N SER A 4 -38.00 8.07 -10.53
CA SER A 4 -38.25 9.01 -11.62
C SER A 4 -38.01 10.44 -11.10
N GLY A 5 -37.03 11.14 -11.65
CA GLY A 5 -36.78 12.56 -11.37
C GLY A 5 -37.08 13.43 -12.59
N ARG A 6 -37.76 14.56 -12.41
CA ARG A 6 -37.97 15.55 -13.48
C ARG A 6 -36.67 16.31 -13.76
N ARG A 7 -36.47 16.66 -15.04
CA ARG A 7 -35.39 17.56 -15.47
C ARG A 7 -35.95 18.97 -15.60
N ALA A 8 -35.34 19.93 -14.92
CA ALA A 8 -35.75 21.32 -14.94
C ALA A 8 -34.64 22.18 -15.59
N THR A 9 -35.00 23.06 -16.52
CA THR A 9 -34.03 23.90 -17.25
C THR A 9 -34.34 25.38 -17.07
N ASN A 10 -33.37 26.25 -17.39
CA ASN A 10 -33.49 27.70 -17.32
C ASN A 10 -33.66 28.30 -15.92
N PHE A 11 -33.16 27.63 -14.90
CA PHE A 11 -33.10 28.18 -13.55
C PHE A 11 -31.91 29.14 -13.40
N VAL A 12 -32.09 30.14 -12.55
CA VAL A 12 -31.07 31.11 -12.17
C VAL A 12 -31.09 31.21 -10.65
N VAL A 13 -29.92 31.13 -10.03
CA VAL A 13 -29.74 31.48 -8.62
C VAL A 13 -29.27 32.92 -8.52
N GLU A 14 -29.81 33.66 -7.56
CA GLU A 14 -29.49 35.06 -7.30
C GLU A 14 -28.94 35.21 -5.88
N SER A 15 -27.91 36.04 -5.71
CA SER A 15 -27.41 36.40 -4.38
C SER A 15 -28.47 37.17 -3.60
N PHE A 16 -28.45 37.08 -2.27
CA PHE A 16 -29.43 37.75 -1.41
C PHE A 16 -29.51 39.27 -1.64
N ASP A 17 -28.40 39.90 -2.03
CA ASP A 17 -28.34 41.33 -2.34
C ASP A 17 -28.74 41.68 -3.80
N GLY A 18 -29.15 40.69 -4.60
CA GLY A 18 -29.61 40.85 -5.98
C GLY A 18 -28.52 41.19 -7.00
N LYS A 19 -27.25 41.28 -6.58
CA LYS A 19 -26.16 41.77 -7.46
C LYS A 19 -25.60 40.70 -8.38
N ILE A 20 -25.68 39.43 -7.97
CA ILE A 20 -25.08 38.32 -8.70
C ILE A 20 -26.18 37.36 -9.12
N ARG A 21 -26.25 37.08 -10.42
CA ARG A 21 -27.13 36.08 -11.03
C ARG A 21 -26.30 35.02 -11.73
N ILE A 22 -26.56 33.76 -11.43
CA ILE A 22 -25.83 32.62 -12.00
C ILE A 22 -26.85 31.67 -12.63
N LYS A 23 -26.72 31.46 -13.95
CA LYS A 23 -27.53 30.48 -14.67
C LYS A 23 -27.11 29.07 -14.24
N LEU A 24 -28.09 28.26 -13.88
CA LEU A 24 -27.88 26.88 -13.47
C LEU A 24 -27.91 25.94 -14.70
N PRO A 25 -27.18 24.81 -14.66
CA PRO A 25 -27.33 23.72 -15.62
C PRO A 25 -28.70 23.05 -15.46
N THR A 26 -28.96 21.99 -16.24
CA THR A 26 -30.21 21.24 -16.08
C THR A 26 -30.26 20.63 -14.69
N LEU A 27 -31.23 21.06 -13.88
CA LEU A 27 -31.48 20.52 -12.55
C LEU A 27 -32.17 19.17 -12.66
N ILE A 28 -31.85 18.27 -11.74
CA ILE A 28 -32.47 16.96 -11.61
C ILE A 28 -33.18 16.94 -10.26
N GLU A 29 -34.47 16.63 -10.28
CA GLU A 29 -35.27 16.46 -9.06
C GLU A 29 -34.80 15.23 -8.28
N CYS A 30 -34.69 15.39 -6.96
CA CYS A 30 -34.40 14.32 -6.02
C CYS A 30 -35.53 14.27 -4.97
N GLU A 31 -35.89 13.08 -4.51
CA GLU A 31 -36.94 12.88 -3.50
C GLU A 31 -36.55 13.46 -2.13
N MET A 32 -35.25 13.57 -1.85
CA MET A 32 -34.72 14.09 -0.60
C MET A 32 -33.43 14.89 -0.83
N ILE A 33 -33.29 16.03 -0.16
CA ILE A 33 -32.06 16.82 -0.08
C ILE A 33 -31.68 16.87 1.41
N PRO A 34 -30.40 16.72 1.79
CA PRO A 34 -29.97 16.92 3.16
C PRO A 34 -30.41 18.29 3.66
N ASP A 35 -31.12 18.33 4.80
CA ASP A 35 -31.75 19.54 5.32
C ASP A 35 -31.42 19.79 6.80
N ASP A 36 -30.25 19.35 7.27
CA ASP A 36 -29.80 19.62 8.62
C ASP A 36 -29.57 21.13 8.83
N ARG A 37 -30.54 21.76 9.49
CA ARG A 37 -30.53 23.19 9.76
C ARG A 37 -29.54 23.59 10.85
N ALA A 38 -29.09 22.63 11.67
CA ALA A 38 -28.12 22.90 12.74
C ALA A 38 -26.74 23.23 12.17
N GLU A 39 -26.44 22.80 10.95
CA GLU A 39 -25.17 23.08 10.27
C GLU A 39 -25.16 24.45 9.55
N ILE A 40 -26.28 25.17 9.52
CA ILE A 40 -26.36 26.47 8.83
C ILE A 40 -25.68 27.54 9.70
N PRO A 41 -24.64 28.22 9.18
CA PRO A 41 -23.91 29.22 9.96
C PRO A 41 -24.79 30.43 10.28
N THR A 42 -24.76 30.87 11.54
CA THR A 42 -25.52 32.04 12.03
C THR A 42 -24.61 33.20 12.42
N PRO A 43 -25.14 34.43 12.52
CA PRO A 43 -24.37 35.58 13.02
C PRO A 43 -23.82 35.38 14.43
N GLU A 44 -24.51 34.61 15.29
CA GLU A 44 -24.08 34.30 16.66
C GLU A 44 -22.79 33.48 16.66
N ILE A 45 -22.70 32.47 15.78
CA ILE A 45 -21.50 31.65 15.57
C ILE A 45 -20.32 32.55 15.17
N ALA A 46 -20.53 33.46 14.20
CA ALA A 46 -19.50 34.39 13.78
C ALA A 46 -19.04 35.35 14.88
N ARG A 47 -19.94 35.77 15.80
CA ARG A 47 -19.59 36.66 16.92
C ARG A 47 -18.80 35.95 18.02
N TYR A 48 -19.04 34.66 18.19
CA TYR A 48 -18.35 33.83 19.17
C TYR A 48 -16.85 33.78 18.90
N PHE A 49 -16.46 33.45 17.66
CA PHE A 49 -15.06 33.33 17.27
C PHE A 49 -14.41 34.71 17.02
N PRO A 50 -13.34 35.09 17.75
CA PRO A 50 -12.74 36.42 17.64
C PRO A 50 -12.32 36.82 16.22
N HIS A 51 -11.76 35.89 15.45
CA HIS A 51 -11.33 36.10 14.06
C HIS A 51 -12.49 36.23 13.08
N LEU A 52 -13.71 35.78 13.43
CA LEU A 52 -14.89 35.84 12.55
C LEU A 52 -15.85 37.00 12.87
N ARG A 53 -15.65 37.71 13.99
CA ARG A 53 -16.56 38.79 14.45
C ARG A 53 -16.92 39.82 13.39
N HIS A 54 -15.97 40.18 12.53
CA HIS A 54 -16.15 41.20 11.48
C HIS A 54 -16.92 40.68 10.26
N VAL A 55 -17.23 39.39 10.20
CA VAL A 55 -18.10 38.75 9.20
C VAL A 55 -19.53 38.59 9.72
N ALA A 56 -19.76 38.68 11.03
CA ALA A 56 -21.07 38.45 11.64
C ALA A 56 -22.20 39.29 11.03
N ASP A 57 -21.95 40.58 10.76
CA ASP A 57 -22.97 41.48 10.19
C ASP A 57 -23.15 41.28 8.67
N LYS A 58 -22.37 40.38 8.05
CA LYS A 58 -22.45 40.01 6.63
C LYS A 58 -23.14 38.65 6.42
N ILE A 59 -23.43 37.93 7.49
CA ILE A 59 -24.22 36.69 7.49
C ILE A 59 -25.66 37.06 7.86
N PRO A 60 -26.67 36.67 7.07
CA PRO A 60 -28.07 36.91 7.43
C PRO A 60 -28.50 36.02 8.61
N PRO A 61 -29.44 36.46 9.44
CA PRO A 61 -30.03 35.60 10.48
C PRO A 61 -30.75 34.40 9.84
N LEU A 62 -30.74 33.26 10.54
CA LEU A 62 -31.39 32.05 10.06
C LEU A 62 -32.90 32.28 9.90
N ASN A 63 -33.43 31.99 8.71
CA ASN A 63 -34.86 32.00 8.46
C ASN A 63 -35.42 30.58 8.59
N GLU A 64 -36.08 30.30 9.71
CA GLU A 64 -36.67 28.99 10.00
C GLU A 64 -37.72 28.56 8.97
N ASN A 65 -38.37 29.52 8.29
CA ASN A 65 -39.39 29.25 7.29
C ASN A 65 -38.83 29.02 5.88
N ALA A 66 -37.54 29.30 5.64
CA ALA A 66 -36.93 29.10 4.32
C ALA A 66 -36.72 27.61 4.04
N GLN A 67 -37.19 27.11 2.90
CA GLN A 67 -37.00 25.71 2.50
C GLN A 67 -35.65 25.50 1.80
N ILE A 68 -34.98 24.37 2.09
CA ILE A 68 -33.77 23.93 1.38
C ILE A 68 -34.23 23.15 0.15
N LEU A 69 -34.13 23.77 -1.03
CA LEU A 69 -34.74 23.25 -2.27
C LEU A 69 -33.74 22.84 -3.34
N ILE A 70 -32.49 23.31 -3.25
CA ILE A 70 -31.48 23.13 -4.30
C ILE A 70 -30.14 22.85 -3.63
N LEU A 71 -29.49 21.78 -4.06
CA LEU A 71 -28.09 21.47 -3.74
C LEU A 71 -27.20 21.92 -4.91
N LEU A 72 -26.21 22.77 -4.64
CA LEU A 72 -25.28 23.27 -5.66
C LEU A 72 -23.96 22.50 -5.58
N GLY A 73 -23.69 21.64 -6.57
CA GLY A 73 -22.55 20.74 -6.58
C GLY A 73 -21.38 21.19 -7.47
N ARG A 74 -20.53 20.23 -7.84
CA ARG A 74 -19.33 20.43 -8.68
C ARG A 74 -19.65 20.80 -10.14
N ASP A 75 -20.88 20.59 -10.56
CA ASP A 75 -21.41 20.95 -11.88
C ASP A 75 -21.51 22.47 -12.10
N ILE A 76 -21.37 23.28 -11.02
CA ILE A 76 -21.36 24.75 -11.09
C ILE A 76 -20.18 25.32 -10.30
N LEU A 77 -18.96 25.06 -10.78
CA LEU A 77 -17.72 25.50 -10.12
C LEU A 77 -17.69 26.98 -9.72
N ARG A 78 -18.38 27.86 -10.45
CA ARG A 78 -18.43 29.29 -10.15
C ARG A 78 -18.99 29.59 -8.76
N VAL A 79 -20.01 28.87 -8.29
CA VAL A 79 -20.62 29.17 -6.97
C VAL A 79 -19.67 28.88 -5.81
N HIS A 80 -18.67 28.01 -6.04
CA HIS A 80 -17.68 27.59 -5.05
C HIS A 80 -16.36 28.38 -5.12
N LYS A 81 -16.25 29.38 -5.99
CA LYS A 81 -15.04 30.21 -6.09
C LYS A 81 -14.91 31.15 -4.90
N VAL A 82 -13.92 30.89 -4.06
CA VAL A 82 -13.57 31.74 -2.92
C VAL A 82 -13.07 33.10 -3.39
N ARG A 83 -13.69 34.17 -2.88
CA ARG A 83 -13.36 35.57 -3.19
C ARG A 83 -12.61 36.26 -2.06
N GLN A 84 -12.75 35.73 -0.86
CA GLN A 84 -12.10 36.20 0.36
C GLN A 84 -12.18 35.10 1.41
N GLN A 85 -11.18 35.00 2.28
CA GLN A 85 -11.15 34.01 3.35
C GLN A 85 -10.61 34.65 4.63
N TYR A 86 -11.09 34.17 5.78
CA TYR A 86 -10.59 34.50 7.11
C TYR A 86 -10.40 33.22 7.91
N ASN A 87 -9.15 32.97 8.31
CA ASN A 87 -8.76 31.75 9.02
C ASN A 87 -8.66 32.00 10.53
N GLY A 88 -8.91 30.95 11.32
CA GLY A 88 -8.59 30.87 12.74
C GLY A 88 -7.36 30.01 12.99
N ASP A 89 -7.20 29.53 14.22
CA ASP A 89 -6.21 28.50 14.56
C ASP A 89 -6.56 27.15 13.88
N HIS A 90 -5.65 26.17 13.92
CA HIS A 90 -5.74 24.93 13.12
C HIS A 90 -7.05 24.14 13.27
N GLU A 91 -7.69 24.21 14.44
CA GLU A 91 -8.93 23.49 14.75
C GLU A 91 -10.17 24.40 14.77
N ASP A 92 -9.99 25.71 14.54
CA ASP A 92 -11.09 26.67 14.55
C ASP A 92 -11.80 26.72 13.19
N PRO A 93 -13.12 27.02 13.18
CA PRO A 93 -13.82 27.25 11.93
C PRO A 93 -13.29 28.49 11.22
N TYR A 94 -13.37 28.51 9.90
CA TYR A 94 -12.94 29.62 9.06
C TYR A 94 -14.07 30.10 8.15
N ALA A 95 -14.04 31.37 7.75
CA ALA A 95 -15.06 31.96 6.89
C ALA A 95 -14.57 32.13 5.45
N GLN A 96 -15.45 31.86 4.49
CA GLN A 96 -15.23 32.10 3.06
C GLN A 96 -16.33 32.98 2.48
N ARG A 97 -15.94 33.93 1.63
CA ARG A 97 -16.86 34.70 0.79
C ARG A 97 -16.94 34.07 -0.59
N LEU A 98 -18.13 33.64 -0.96
CA LEU A 98 -18.47 33.13 -2.29
C LEU A 98 -19.26 34.18 -3.08
N ASP A 99 -19.62 33.86 -4.32
CA ASP A 99 -20.48 34.72 -5.15
C ASP A 99 -21.91 34.88 -4.56
N LEU A 100 -22.38 33.91 -3.76
CA LEU A 100 -23.73 33.93 -3.19
C LEU A 100 -23.81 34.47 -1.76
N GLY A 101 -22.67 34.63 -1.07
CA GLY A 101 -22.65 35.10 0.31
C GLY A 101 -21.44 34.59 1.09
N TRP A 102 -21.50 34.77 2.42
CA TRP A 102 -20.52 34.23 3.36
C TRP A 102 -20.95 32.86 3.88
N VAL A 103 -19.99 31.95 4.02
CA VAL A 103 -20.14 30.65 4.67
C VAL A 103 -19.06 30.49 5.72
N ILE A 104 -19.34 29.73 6.78
CA ILE A 104 -18.37 29.31 7.79
C ILE A 104 -18.20 27.79 7.64
N VAL A 105 -16.95 27.34 7.60
CA VAL A 105 -16.57 25.94 7.42
C VAL A 105 -15.79 25.50 8.66
N GLY A 106 -16.20 24.38 9.25
CA GLY A 106 -15.64 23.84 10.50
C GLY A 106 -16.75 23.57 11.52
N ASP A 107 -16.38 23.19 12.75
CA ASP A 107 -17.36 22.95 13.81
C ASP A 107 -18.00 24.29 14.24
N VAL A 108 -19.28 24.43 13.92
CA VAL A 108 -20.09 25.61 14.24
C VAL A 108 -20.99 25.40 15.47
N CYS A 109 -20.85 24.27 16.18
CA CYS A 109 -21.62 23.96 17.37
C CYS A 109 -21.04 24.63 18.63
N LEU A 110 -21.63 25.76 19.04
CA LEU A 110 -21.16 26.58 20.16
C LEU A 110 -21.08 25.87 21.54
N ASP A 111 -21.80 24.75 21.72
CA ASP A 111 -21.90 24.04 23.01
C ASP A 111 -21.33 22.60 23.02
N ARG A 112 -20.70 22.10 21.94
CA ARG A 112 -20.30 20.67 21.79
C ARG A 112 -21.45 19.65 22.06
N ALA A 113 -22.70 20.11 22.18
CA ALA A 113 -23.86 19.32 22.62
C ALA A 113 -24.52 18.51 21.48
N HIS A 114 -24.05 18.69 20.25
CA HIS A 114 -24.58 18.00 19.07
C HIS A 114 -23.46 17.25 18.35
N LYS A 115 -22.82 16.29 19.03
CA LYS A 115 -22.38 15.11 18.27
C LYS A 115 -23.66 14.48 17.73
N PRO A 116 -23.87 14.37 16.42
CA PRO A 116 -25.05 13.70 15.92
C PRO A 116 -25.05 12.28 16.51
N PRO A 117 -26.16 11.81 17.13
CA PRO A 117 -26.22 10.46 17.70
C PRO A 117 -26.04 9.37 16.64
N SER A 118 -26.12 9.73 15.36
CA SER A 118 -25.88 8.88 14.21
C SER A 118 -25.07 9.61 13.15
N VAL A 119 -23.94 9.02 12.74
CA VAL A 119 -23.24 9.41 11.51
C VAL A 119 -23.97 8.74 10.35
N SER A 120 -24.57 9.54 9.46
CA SER A 120 -25.21 9.02 8.26
C SER A 120 -24.15 8.75 7.19
N VAL A 121 -23.84 7.49 6.95
CA VAL A 121 -22.93 7.07 5.87
C VAL A 121 -23.76 6.66 4.65
N TYR A 122 -23.57 7.36 3.53
CA TYR A 122 -24.17 6.96 2.26
C TYR A 122 -23.46 5.71 1.71
N LYS A 123 -24.14 4.56 1.78
CA LYS A 123 -23.64 3.29 1.23
C LYS A 123 -23.78 3.27 -0.28
N THR A 124 -22.67 3.07 -0.99
CA THR A 124 -22.68 2.79 -2.43
C THR A 124 -22.76 1.29 -2.65
N HIS A 125 -23.75 0.82 -3.41
CA HIS A 125 -23.91 -0.59 -3.77
C HIS A 125 -23.06 -0.93 -5.00
N THR A 126 -22.27 -1.99 -4.93
CA THR A 126 -21.58 -2.54 -6.09
C THR A 126 -22.52 -3.51 -6.80
N LEU A 127 -22.87 -3.23 -8.05
CA LEU A 127 -23.68 -4.10 -8.88
C LEU A 127 -22.86 -5.35 -9.31
N PRO A 128 -23.51 -6.46 -9.72
CA PRO A 128 -22.82 -7.67 -10.19
C PRO A 128 -21.89 -7.46 -11.40
N ASN A 129 -22.02 -6.35 -12.10
CA ASN A 129 -21.16 -5.95 -13.23
C ASN A 129 -19.98 -5.06 -12.81
N GLY A 130 -19.71 -4.94 -11.50
CA GLY A 130 -18.60 -4.15 -10.96
C GLY A 130 -18.84 -2.64 -10.92
N ARG A 131 -19.98 -2.13 -11.44
CA ARG A 131 -20.29 -0.69 -11.39
C ARG A 131 -20.88 -0.31 -10.04
N THR A 132 -20.46 0.84 -9.52
CA THR A 132 -21.02 1.46 -8.32
C THR A 132 -22.38 2.10 -8.63
N SER A 133 -23.32 1.96 -7.71
CA SER A 133 -24.68 2.48 -7.80
C SER A 133 -25.18 2.92 -6.43
N MET A 134 -25.88 4.05 -6.35
CA MET A 134 -26.59 4.45 -5.12
C MET A 134 -27.97 3.79 -5.01
N LEU A 135 -28.41 3.07 -6.04
CA LEU A 135 -29.69 2.36 -6.07
C LEU A 135 -29.53 0.94 -5.53
N SER A 136 -30.51 0.50 -4.75
CA SER A 136 -30.61 -0.89 -4.29
C SER A 136 -30.74 -1.85 -5.48
N PRO A 137 -30.02 -3.00 -5.48
CA PRO A 137 -30.06 -3.94 -6.59
C PRO A 137 -31.50 -4.39 -6.89
N CYS A 138 -31.99 -4.13 -8.10
CA CYS A 138 -33.29 -4.60 -8.53
C CYS A 138 -33.24 -6.14 -8.69
N PRO A 139 -34.20 -6.91 -8.13
CA PRO A 139 -34.26 -8.36 -8.31
C PRO A 139 -34.62 -8.74 -9.75
N ASN A 140 -35.25 -7.83 -10.51
CA ASN A 140 -35.57 -8.04 -11.91
C ASN A 140 -34.35 -7.74 -12.78
N LYS A 141 -33.76 -8.80 -13.34
CA LYS A 141 -32.71 -8.70 -14.36
C LYS A 141 -33.36 -8.46 -15.72
N ILE A 142 -33.21 -7.26 -16.28
CA ILE A 142 -33.49 -7.02 -17.69
C ILE A 142 -32.24 -7.41 -18.47
N GLN A 143 -32.29 -8.54 -19.17
CA GLN A 143 -31.31 -8.83 -20.22
C GLN A 143 -31.69 -8.02 -21.46
N VAL A 144 -31.03 -6.89 -21.67
CA VAL A 144 -31.05 -6.24 -22.98
C VAL A 144 -30.22 -7.11 -23.90
N LYS A 145 -30.88 -7.90 -24.76
CA LYS A 145 -30.23 -8.51 -25.93
C LYS A 145 -29.89 -7.39 -26.89
N GLU A 146 -28.74 -6.76 -26.68
CA GLU A 146 -28.17 -5.88 -27.69
C GLU A 146 -27.79 -6.77 -28.88
N THR A 147 -28.63 -6.73 -29.91
CA THR A 147 -28.39 -7.49 -31.14
C THR A 147 -27.44 -6.65 -31.98
N LEU A 148 -26.21 -6.50 -31.53
CA LEU A 148 -25.11 -6.13 -32.43
C LEU A 148 -25.07 -7.22 -33.50
N ASN A 149 -25.36 -6.82 -34.75
CA ASN A 149 -25.36 -7.70 -35.91
C ASN A 149 -23.99 -8.38 -36.06
N ARG A 150 -23.81 -9.50 -35.36
CA ARG A 150 -22.69 -10.43 -35.44
C ARG A 150 -22.79 -11.29 -36.71
N LYS A 151 -23.19 -10.69 -37.82
CA LYS A 151 -23.19 -11.31 -39.14
C LYS A 151 -21.97 -10.82 -39.90
N ASN A 152 -20.80 -11.34 -39.53
CA ASN A 152 -19.65 -11.50 -40.42
C ASN A 152 -18.60 -12.45 -39.80
N THR A 153 -19.05 -13.51 -39.13
CA THR A 153 -18.22 -14.72 -39.03
C THR A 153 -18.40 -15.54 -40.30
N HIS A 154 -17.27 -15.77 -40.96
CA HIS A 154 -17.09 -16.36 -42.28
C HIS A 154 -17.90 -17.65 -42.54
N GLN A 155 -18.73 -17.62 -43.58
CA GLN A 155 -18.78 -18.71 -44.56
C GLN A 155 -17.96 -18.28 -45.79
N PRO A 156 -17.21 -19.18 -46.44
CA PRO A 156 -16.39 -18.85 -47.58
C PRO A 156 -17.31 -18.63 -48.79
N ARG A 157 -17.45 -17.38 -49.24
CA ARG A 157 -17.97 -17.09 -50.57
C ARG A 157 -16.80 -17.02 -51.54
N SER A 158 -16.78 -18.00 -52.45
CA SER A 158 -16.09 -17.93 -53.72
C SER A 158 -16.49 -16.65 -54.46
N LEU A 159 -15.50 -15.84 -54.81
CA LEU A 159 -15.54 -14.98 -55.99
C LEU A 159 -14.11 -14.70 -56.40
N ASP A 160 -13.80 -15.21 -57.58
CA ASP A 160 -12.58 -15.02 -58.33
C ASP A 160 -12.26 -13.54 -58.51
N CYS A 161 -11.04 -13.16 -58.16
CA CYS A 161 -10.26 -12.24 -58.96
C CYS A 161 -8.77 -12.54 -58.73
N ALA A 162 -8.20 -13.20 -59.73
CA ALA A 162 -6.76 -13.33 -59.88
C ALA A 162 -6.13 -11.95 -60.07
N SER A 163 -5.16 -11.61 -59.24
CA SER A 163 -3.90 -11.03 -59.70
C SER A 163 -2.86 -11.17 -58.59
N GLN A 164 -1.63 -11.38 -59.04
CA GLN A 164 -0.50 -11.91 -58.31
C GLN A 164 0.12 -10.88 -57.36
N GLY A 165 0.75 -11.39 -56.29
CA GLY A 165 1.92 -10.74 -55.70
C GLY A 165 1.71 -10.16 -54.30
N GLU A 166 2.63 -10.55 -53.42
CA GLU A 166 2.99 -9.92 -52.14
C GLU A 166 2.26 -10.40 -50.88
N GLU A 167 3.01 -11.16 -50.08
CA GLU A 167 2.79 -11.39 -48.65
C GLU A 167 2.86 -10.05 -47.91
N THR A 168 1.81 -9.23 -47.97
CA THR A 168 1.63 -8.16 -46.99
C THR A 168 1.04 -8.74 -45.72
N GLU A 169 1.84 -8.65 -44.65
CA GLU A 169 1.55 -9.04 -43.29
C GLU A 169 0.11 -8.71 -42.86
N LYS A 170 -0.57 -9.68 -42.25
CA LYS A 170 -1.87 -9.52 -41.56
C LYS A 170 -1.76 -8.69 -40.26
N LEU A 171 -0.85 -7.74 -40.20
CA LEU A 171 -0.62 -6.87 -39.05
C LEU A 171 -1.73 -5.80 -39.02
N GLY A 172 -2.94 -6.19 -38.64
CA GLY A 172 -4.09 -5.29 -38.58
C GLY A 172 -5.46 -5.98 -38.54
N ALA A 173 -5.56 -7.22 -39.01
CA ALA A 173 -6.84 -7.93 -39.07
C ALA A 173 -7.37 -8.33 -37.68
N THR A 174 -6.48 -8.48 -36.70
CA THR A 174 -6.80 -8.94 -35.34
C THR A 174 -6.49 -7.89 -34.26
N VAL A 175 -6.07 -6.68 -34.65
CA VAL A 175 -5.65 -5.62 -33.71
C VAL A 175 -6.81 -5.10 -32.85
N PHE A 176 -8.05 -5.27 -33.30
CA PHE A 176 -9.26 -4.83 -32.61
C PHE A 176 -10.11 -5.99 -32.05
N ASP A 177 -9.57 -7.22 -32.07
CA ASP A 177 -10.25 -8.36 -31.47
C ASP A 177 -10.07 -8.30 -29.95
N SER A 178 -11.18 -8.21 -29.22
CA SER A 178 -11.15 -8.24 -27.76
C SER A 178 -10.99 -9.67 -27.24
N HIS A 179 -9.96 -9.95 -26.45
CA HIS A 179 -9.78 -11.21 -25.73
C HIS A 179 -10.32 -11.11 -24.29
N PRO A 180 -10.86 -12.20 -23.70
CA PRO A 180 -11.24 -12.23 -22.27
C PRO A 180 -10.11 -11.87 -21.28
N ASP A 181 -8.86 -11.84 -21.75
CA ASP A 181 -7.68 -11.56 -20.94
C ASP A 181 -7.11 -10.15 -21.18
N ASP A 182 -7.72 -9.31 -22.03
CA ASP A 182 -7.20 -7.96 -22.34
C ASP A 182 -7.11 -7.05 -21.11
N GLU A 183 -7.98 -7.27 -20.12
CA GLU A 183 -8.02 -6.54 -18.85
C GLU A 183 -7.11 -7.16 -17.76
N LYS A 184 -6.40 -8.26 -18.08
CA LYS A 184 -5.44 -8.88 -17.14
C LYS A 184 -4.07 -8.28 -17.37
N VAL A 185 -3.42 -7.90 -16.28
CA VAL A 185 -2.01 -7.47 -16.33
C VAL A 185 -1.18 -8.66 -16.81
N ALA A 186 -0.58 -8.52 -18.00
CA ALA A 186 0.33 -9.50 -18.53
C ALA A 186 1.72 -9.33 -17.90
N LEU A 187 2.37 -10.45 -17.62
CA LEU A 187 3.76 -10.46 -17.16
C LEU A 187 4.68 -10.05 -18.30
N SER A 188 5.71 -9.26 -17.99
CA SER A 188 6.77 -9.01 -18.97
C SER A 188 7.59 -10.29 -19.23
N VAL A 189 8.39 -10.28 -20.30
CA VAL A 189 9.33 -11.38 -20.58
C VAL A 189 10.30 -11.60 -19.41
N ASP A 190 10.73 -10.51 -18.77
CA ASP A 190 11.61 -10.54 -17.61
C ASP A 190 10.91 -11.10 -16.37
N ASP A 191 9.64 -10.77 -16.16
CA ASP A 191 8.83 -11.31 -15.06
C ASP A 191 8.60 -12.81 -15.23
N GLN A 192 8.27 -13.25 -16.46
CA GLN A 192 8.12 -14.67 -16.75
C GLN A 192 9.44 -15.42 -16.56
N THR A 193 10.55 -14.82 -17.00
CA THR A 193 11.89 -15.41 -16.80
C THR A 193 12.24 -15.51 -15.32
N PHE A 194 11.91 -14.49 -14.52
CA PHE A 194 12.07 -14.53 -13.07
C PHE A 194 11.27 -15.68 -12.47
N LEU A 195 9.98 -15.80 -12.78
CA LEU A 195 9.13 -16.86 -12.25
C LEU A 195 9.62 -18.25 -12.66
N ASP A 196 10.05 -18.41 -13.91
CA ASP A 196 10.63 -19.67 -14.40
C ASP A 196 11.89 -20.09 -13.62
N ILE A 197 12.74 -19.13 -13.23
CA ILE A 197 13.91 -19.38 -12.37
C ILE A 197 13.43 -19.81 -10.99
N MET A 198 12.49 -19.05 -10.41
CA MET A 198 11.99 -19.31 -9.06
C MET A 198 11.25 -20.66 -8.95
N ASP A 199 10.49 -21.05 -9.98
CA ASP A 199 9.77 -22.33 -10.02
C ASP A 199 10.73 -23.53 -10.13
N LYS A 200 11.88 -23.36 -10.79
CA LYS A 200 12.86 -24.44 -11.04
C LYS A 200 13.91 -24.57 -9.94
N GLU A 201 14.32 -23.45 -9.36
CA GLU A 201 15.56 -23.38 -8.59
C GLU A 201 15.34 -23.08 -7.10
N VAL A 202 14.11 -22.74 -6.67
CA VAL A 202 13.77 -22.59 -5.26
C VAL A 202 13.46 -23.94 -4.63
N TYR A 203 14.01 -24.19 -3.44
CA TYR A 203 13.79 -25.42 -2.69
C TYR A 203 13.87 -25.18 -1.18
N VAL A 204 13.43 -26.17 -0.40
CA VAL A 204 13.55 -26.18 1.06
C VAL A 204 14.79 -26.99 1.45
N ASP A 205 15.67 -26.41 2.26
CA ASP A 205 16.87 -27.10 2.75
C ASP A 205 16.60 -28.04 3.94
N GLN A 206 17.65 -28.69 4.43
CA GLN A 206 17.57 -29.60 5.58
C GLN A 206 17.20 -28.92 6.90
N ALA A 207 17.32 -27.59 6.97
CA ALA A 207 16.94 -26.79 8.11
C ALA A 207 15.51 -26.23 7.97
N ASN A 208 14.73 -26.68 6.97
CA ASN A 208 13.40 -26.17 6.63
C ASN A 208 13.38 -24.70 6.21
N SER A 209 14.51 -24.17 5.71
CA SER A 209 14.59 -22.81 5.18
C SER A 209 14.41 -22.80 3.68
N TRP A 210 13.68 -21.81 3.17
CA TRP A 210 13.52 -21.61 1.73
C TRP A 210 14.79 -21.00 1.13
N VAL A 211 15.42 -21.73 0.21
CA VAL A 211 16.61 -21.31 -0.52
C VAL A 211 16.22 -20.84 -1.92
N ALA A 212 16.60 -19.61 -2.26
CA ALA A 212 16.34 -19.02 -3.57
C ALA A 212 17.64 -18.53 -4.22
N PRO A 213 17.81 -18.68 -5.55
CA PRO A 213 18.94 -18.10 -6.25
C PRO A 213 18.80 -16.56 -6.36
N LEU A 214 19.91 -15.89 -6.66
CA LEU A 214 19.84 -14.56 -7.29
C LEU A 214 19.39 -14.70 -8.77
N PRO A 215 18.28 -14.06 -9.19
CA PRO A 215 17.70 -14.23 -10.52
C PRO A 215 18.46 -13.37 -11.56
N PHE A 216 19.57 -13.90 -12.06
CA PHE A 216 20.41 -13.20 -13.03
C PHE A 216 19.75 -13.07 -14.42
N CYS A 217 19.94 -11.92 -15.07
CA CYS A 217 19.57 -11.75 -16.47
C CYS A 217 20.38 -12.69 -17.38
N LYS A 218 19.72 -13.38 -18.32
CA LYS A 218 20.32 -14.45 -19.16
C LYS A 218 21.56 -13.99 -19.94
N HIS A 219 21.57 -12.77 -20.44
CA HIS A 219 22.67 -12.17 -21.21
C HIS A 219 23.35 -11.02 -20.44
N ARG A 220 23.49 -11.18 -19.12
CA ARG A 220 24.12 -10.16 -18.28
C ARG A 220 25.60 -9.95 -18.60
N ARG A 221 26.07 -8.73 -18.37
CA ARG A 221 27.51 -8.44 -18.27
C ARG A 221 28.06 -9.09 -16.99
N ARG A 222 29.27 -9.66 -17.07
CA ARG A 222 29.99 -10.12 -15.87
C ARG A 222 30.40 -8.93 -15.02
N LEU A 223 30.22 -9.04 -13.72
CA LEU A 223 30.58 -8.05 -12.73
C LEU A 223 32.11 -8.01 -12.55
N PRO A 224 32.74 -6.83 -12.66
CA PRO A 224 34.14 -6.67 -12.32
C PRO A 224 34.35 -6.71 -10.80
N ASN A 225 35.59 -6.94 -10.36
CA ASN A 225 35.92 -6.90 -8.95
C ASN A 225 35.95 -5.45 -8.42
N ASN A 226 34.91 -5.06 -7.69
CA ASN A 226 34.73 -3.70 -7.18
C ASN A 226 35.28 -3.49 -5.74
N ARG A 227 36.14 -4.38 -5.24
CA ARG A 227 36.63 -4.35 -3.84
C ARG A 227 37.24 -3.02 -3.42
N GLU A 228 38.03 -2.39 -4.29
CA GLU A 228 38.68 -1.11 -3.98
C GLU A 228 37.65 0.02 -3.82
N MET A 229 36.57 0.01 -4.61
CA MET A 229 35.45 0.94 -4.43
C MET A 229 34.77 0.70 -3.08
N ALA A 230 34.48 -0.56 -2.72
CA ALA A 230 33.88 -0.91 -1.43
C ALA A 230 34.77 -0.49 -0.24
N LEU A 231 36.10 -0.67 -0.33
CA LEU A 231 37.04 -0.20 0.69
C LEU A 231 37.00 1.32 0.88
N ARG A 232 36.98 2.09 -0.21
CA ARG A 232 36.87 3.56 -0.13
C ARG A 232 35.55 3.99 0.50
N ARG A 233 34.45 3.28 0.21
CA ARG A 233 33.13 3.53 0.83
C ARG A 233 33.14 3.19 2.32
N LEU A 234 33.74 2.06 2.72
CA LEU A 234 33.90 1.67 4.12
C LEU A 234 34.74 2.70 4.90
N ALA A 235 35.83 3.20 4.32
CA ALA A 235 36.64 4.27 4.94
C ALA A 235 35.86 5.59 5.10
N SER A 236 34.91 5.87 4.20
CA SER A 236 33.98 7.01 4.35
C SER A 236 32.94 6.77 5.45
N LEU A 237 32.39 5.56 5.50
CA LEU A 237 31.47 5.16 6.56
C LEU A 237 32.17 5.26 7.93
N ARG A 238 33.39 4.74 8.06
CA ARG A 238 34.19 4.83 9.29
C ARG A 238 34.34 6.27 9.80
N ARG A 239 34.73 7.21 8.93
CA ARG A 239 34.82 8.64 9.29
C ARG A 239 33.49 9.21 9.80
N THR A 240 32.37 8.68 9.33
CA THR A 240 31.03 9.09 9.78
C THR A 240 30.73 8.50 11.17
N LEU A 241 31.02 7.20 11.37
CA LEU A 241 30.84 6.53 12.66
C LEU A 241 31.75 7.11 13.75
N ASP A 242 32.97 7.55 13.41
CA ASP A 242 33.86 8.20 14.38
C ASP A 242 33.34 9.58 14.82
N ARG A 243 32.56 10.25 13.98
CA ARG A 243 31.98 11.58 14.27
C ARG A 243 30.64 11.51 15.01
N CYS A 244 29.89 10.42 14.84
CA CYS A 244 28.54 10.25 15.39
C CYS A 244 28.47 8.97 16.22
N THR A 245 28.55 9.13 17.54
CA THR A 245 28.54 8.02 18.51
C THR A 245 27.29 7.18 18.41
N ASP A 246 26.12 7.81 18.31
CA ASP A 246 24.83 7.11 18.28
C ASP A 246 24.71 6.28 17.00
N MET A 247 25.12 6.84 15.86
CA MET A 247 25.15 6.08 14.60
C MET A 247 26.11 4.92 14.68
N ARG A 248 27.28 5.08 15.30
CA ARG A 248 28.23 3.99 15.52
C ARG A 248 27.62 2.86 16.33
N GLU A 249 26.97 3.17 17.44
CA GLU A 249 26.34 2.18 18.31
C GLU A 249 25.23 1.43 17.59
N HIS A 250 24.30 2.14 16.93
CA HIS A 250 23.23 1.50 16.18
C HIS A 250 23.75 0.64 15.00
N PHE A 251 24.83 1.06 14.32
CA PHE A 251 25.43 0.27 13.24
C PHE A 251 26.09 -1.01 13.77
N LEU A 252 26.80 -0.92 14.89
CA LEU A 252 27.41 -2.06 15.56
C LEU A 252 26.37 -3.03 16.07
N GLU A 253 25.28 -2.54 16.66
CA GLU A 253 24.15 -3.36 17.09
C GLU A 253 23.51 -4.09 15.90
N PHE A 254 23.29 -3.39 14.79
CA PHE A 254 22.76 -4.00 13.56
C PHE A 254 23.69 -5.12 13.05
N MET A 255 24.99 -4.84 12.90
CA MET A 255 25.95 -5.83 12.40
C MET A 255 26.12 -7.00 13.37
N GLY A 256 26.06 -6.74 14.68
CA GLY A 256 26.02 -7.78 15.71
C GLY A 256 24.88 -8.75 15.46
N LYS A 257 23.65 -8.25 15.28
CA LYS A 257 22.47 -9.08 14.96
C LYS A 257 22.61 -9.84 13.64
N VAL A 258 23.25 -9.27 12.62
CA VAL A 258 23.51 -9.98 11.35
C VAL A 258 24.39 -11.21 11.59
N PHE A 259 25.42 -11.11 12.44
CA PHE A 259 26.28 -12.23 12.77
C PHE A 259 25.66 -13.21 13.78
N GLU A 260 24.98 -12.71 14.81
CA GLU A 260 24.29 -13.52 15.82
C GLU A 260 23.20 -14.42 15.21
N ASN A 261 22.46 -13.90 14.22
CA ASN A 261 21.43 -14.65 13.51
C ASN A 261 21.99 -15.54 12.38
N ASP A 262 23.32 -15.65 12.23
CA ASP A 262 23.96 -16.46 11.19
C ASP A 262 23.51 -16.07 9.76
N HIS A 263 23.22 -14.78 9.55
CA HIS A 263 22.82 -14.21 8.25
C HIS A 263 24.01 -13.91 7.35
N ALA A 264 25.23 -13.84 7.90
CA ALA A 264 26.46 -13.59 7.16
C ALA A 264 27.59 -14.49 7.66
N GLU A 265 28.47 -14.87 6.74
CA GLU A 265 29.65 -15.69 7.00
C GLU A 265 30.91 -15.02 6.45
N THR A 266 32.07 -15.42 6.96
CA THR A 266 33.35 -15.03 6.36
C THR A 266 33.39 -15.53 4.92
N ALA A 267 33.73 -14.66 3.99
CA ALA A 267 33.76 -15.02 2.58
C ALA A 267 34.98 -15.91 2.30
N PRO A 268 34.82 -17.01 1.52
CA PRO A 268 35.95 -17.87 1.19
C PRO A 268 36.95 -17.14 0.29
N GLU A 269 38.20 -17.63 0.30
CA GLU A 269 39.16 -17.27 -0.73
C GLU A 269 38.67 -17.77 -2.09
N LEU A 270 38.81 -16.93 -3.10
CA LEU A 270 38.38 -17.21 -4.46
C LEU A 270 39.54 -16.92 -5.40
N GLU A 271 39.65 -17.70 -6.46
CA GLU A 271 40.60 -17.47 -7.53
C GLU A 271 40.32 -16.14 -8.26
N GLU A 272 41.35 -15.53 -8.82
CA GLU A 272 41.26 -14.19 -9.45
C GLU A 272 40.21 -14.11 -10.57
N HIS A 273 39.96 -15.24 -11.25
CA HIS A 273 39.00 -15.33 -12.36
C HIS A 273 37.53 -15.53 -11.93
N GLN A 274 37.30 -15.89 -10.66
CA GLN A 274 35.96 -16.10 -10.11
C GLN A 274 35.26 -14.77 -9.84
N GLU A 275 34.02 -14.68 -10.31
CA GLU A 275 33.21 -13.48 -10.19
C GLU A 275 32.81 -13.22 -8.75
N ARG A 276 32.87 -11.96 -8.33
CA ARG A 276 32.49 -11.56 -6.99
C ARG A 276 32.09 -10.09 -6.97
N TRP A 277 31.26 -9.71 -6.01
CA TRP A 277 30.80 -8.34 -5.88
C TRP A 277 30.69 -7.92 -4.42
N TYR A 278 31.26 -6.77 -4.09
CA TYR A 278 31.26 -6.18 -2.76
C TYR A 278 30.24 -5.05 -2.67
N LEU A 279 29.29 -5.20 -1.76
CA LEU A 279 28.23 -4.26 -1.46
C LEU A 279 28.75 -3.20 -0.48
N PRO A 280 28.77 -1.91 -0.88
CA PRO A 280 28.99 -0.83 0.08
C PRO A 280 27.88 -0.78 1.12
N LEU A 281 28.21 -0.32 2.32
CA LEU A 281 27.25 -0.18 3.42
C LEU A 281 26.98 1.30 3.68
N PHE A 282 25.72 1.64 3.97
CA PHE A 282 25.35 2.94 4.51
C PHE A 282 24.13 2.83 5.43
N GLY A 283 23.99 3.79 6.35
CA GLY A 283 22.88 3.84 7.30
C GLY A 283 21.91 4.96 6.98
N VAL A 284 20.62 4.69 7.11
CA VAL A 284 19.53 5.66 6.92
C VAL A 284 18.68 5.72 8.18
N TYR A 285 18.28 6.92 8.59
CA TYR A 285 17.30 7.14 9.65
C TYR A 285 15.98 7.60 9.07
N HIS A 286 14.88 7.08 9.60
CA HIS A 286 13.57 7.61 9.30
C HIS A 286 13.32 8.85 10.19
N PRO A 287 12.84 9.99 9.66
CA PRO A 287 12.63 11.21 10.45
C PRO A 287 11.74 11.01 11.69
N GLN A 288 10.74 10.14 11.59
CA GLN A 288 9.83 9.80 12.70
C GLN A 288 10.36 8.68 13.62
N LYS A 289 11.47 8.02 13.28
CA LYS A 289 12.11 6.96 14.09
C LYS A 289 13.61 7.20 14.18
N PRO A 290 14.05 8.32 14.80
CA PRO A 290 15.46 8.73 14.79
C PRO A 290 16.38 7.77 15.54
N ASN A 291 15.84 6.94 16.45
CA ASN A 291 16.60 5.96 17.20
C ASN A 291 16.69 4.58 16.50
N GLN A 292 16.20 4.47 15.25
CA GLN A 292 16.22 3.21 14.51
C GLN A 292 16.95 3.39 13.18
N ILE A 293 18.20 2.91 13.13
CA ILE A 293 18.97 2.86 11.90
C ILE A 293 18.45 1.75 10.97
N ARG A 294 18.43 2.02 9.67
CA ARG A 294 18.31 1.00 8.62
C ARG A 294 19.64 0.96 7.88
N VAL A 295 20.38 -0.14 8.07
CA VAL A 295 21.60 -0.38 7.30
C VAL A 295 21.23 -0.98 5.95
N VAL A 296 21.75 -0.38 4.89
CA VAL A 296 21.51 -0.78 3.50
C VAL A 296 22.79 -1.36 2.92
N PHE A 297 22.65 -2.52 2.30
CA PHE A 297 23.67 -3.11 1.45
C PHE A 297 23.44 -2.62 0.01
N ASP A 298 24.30 -1.74 -0.47
CA ASP A 298 24.08 -0.92 -1.67
C ASP A 298 24.32 -1.69 -2.97
N SER A 299 23.31 -2.43 -3.43
CA SER A 299 23.34 -3.18 -4.68
C SER A 299 23.17 -2.31 -5.93
N SER A 300 22.89 -1.02 -5.75
CA SER A 300 22.79 -0.02 -6.82
C SER A 300 24.11 0.73 -7.05
N ALA A 301 25.10 0.56 -6.16
CA ALA A 301 26.42 1.14 -6.33
C ALA A 301 27.05 0.68 -7.65
N LYS A 302 27.42 1.64 -8.52
CA LYS A 302 28.02 1.35 -9.82
C LYS A 302 29.54 1.33 -9.74
N HIS A 303 30.14 0.32 -10.36
CA HIS A 303 31.57 0.23 -10.64
C HIS A 303 31.75 -0.17 -12.10
N ASP A 304 32.62 0.56 -12.82
CA ASP A 304 32.83 0.38 -14.26
C ASP A 304 31.55 0.33 -15.10
N GLY A 305 30.58 1.17 -14.72
CA GLY A 305 29.30 1.35 -15.42
C GLY A 305 28.26 0.27 -15.17
N VAL A 306 28.48 -0.66 -14.25
CA VAL A 306 27.52 -1.73 -13.88
C VAL A 306 27.33 -1.79 -12.36
N SER A 307 26.13 -2.16 -11.92
CA SER A 307 25.79 -2.51 -10.53
C SER A 307 25.22 -3.93 -10.44
N LEU A 308 25.08 -4.46 -9.23
CA LEU A 308 24.44 -5.77 -9.04
C LEU A 308 22.97 -5.73 -9.49
N ASN A 309 22.23 -4.66 -9.16
CA ASN A 309 20.84 -4.53 -9.59
C ASN A 309 20.68 -4.42 -11.12
N ASP A 310 21.68 -3.90 -11.85
CA ASP A 310 21.64 -3.84 -13.33
C ASP A 310 21.69 -5.24 -14.00
N VAL A 311 22.10 -6.28 -13.25
CA VAL A 311 22.28 -7.64 -13.79
C VAL A 311 21.32 -8.66 -13.20
N LEU A 312 20.39 -8.23 -12.34
CA LEU A 312 19.35 -9.05 -11.73
C LEU A 312 17.97 -8.69 -12.30
N LEU A 313 17.12 -9.70 -12.47
CA LEU A 313 15.71 -9.52 -12.76
C LEU A 313 15.00 -9.09 -11.49
N SER A 314 14.28 -7.97 -11.49
CA SER A 314 13.55 -7.49 -10.31
C SER A 314 12.37 -8.41 -9.95
N GLY A 315 11.83 -9.13 -10.93
CA GLY A 315 10.62 -9.93 -10.81
C GLY A 315 9.35 -9.08 -10.79
N PRO A 316 8.18 -9.73 -10.92
CA PRO A 316 6.90 -9.04 -10.98
C PRO A 316 6.53 -8.44 -9.63
N ASP A 317 5.70 -7.40 -9.66
CA ASP A 317 5.04 -6.94 -8.44
C ASP A 317 4.02 -7.99 -7.97
N LEU A 318 4.44 -8.79 -7.00
CA LEU A 318 3.61 -9.83 -6.40
C LEU A 318 2.75 -9.31 -5.25
N ASN A 319 2.82 -8.02 -4.92
CA ASN A 319 2.02 -7.45 -3.84
C ASN A 319 0.53 -7.53 -4.17
N ASN A 320 -0.27 -7.72 -3.12
CA ASN A 320 -1.70 -7.53 -3.24
C ASN A 320 -2.02 -6.05 -3.45
N ALA A 321 -3.04 -5.75 -4.24
CA ALA A 321 -3.52 -4.38 -4.40
C ALA A 321 -3.89 -3.81 -3.03
N LEU A 322 -3.22 -2.71 -2.63
CA LEU A 322 -3.40 -2.08 -1.32
C LEU A 322 -4.86 -1.74 -1.04
N LEU A 323 -5.56 -1.17 -2.03
CA LEU A 323 -7.01 -0.91 -1.94
C LEU A 323 -7.80 -2.17 -1.59
N GLY A 324 -7.44 -3.31 -2.20
CA GLY A 324 -8.09 -4.59 -1.94
C GLY A 324 -7.87 -5.06 -0.50
N ILE A 325 -6.65 -4.91 0.02
CA ILE A 325 -6.34 -5.21 1.43
C ILE A 325 -7.16 -4.32 2.36
N LEU A 326 -7.13 -3.00 2.14
CA LEU A 326 -7.85 -2.04 3.00
C LEU A 326 -9.37 -2.28 2.99
N ILE A 327 -9.96 -2.66 1.86
CA ILE A 327 -11.39 -3.03 1.80
C ILE A 327 -11.66 -4.30 2.62
N ARG A 328 -10.81 -5.33 2.54
CA ARG A 328 -10.96 -6.55 3.36
C ARG A 328 -10.74 -6.28 4.84
N PHE A 329 -9.80 -5.42 5.19
CA PHE A 329 -9.52 -5.01 6.56
C PHE A 329 -10.70 -4.26 7.21
N ARG A 330 -11.49 -3.52 6.43
CA ARG A 330 -12.66 -2.77 6.93
C ARG A 330 -13.98 -3.56 6.84
N LYS A 331 -13.93 -4.85 6.49
CA LYS A 331 -15.12 -5.64 6.16
C LYS A 331 -15.83 -6.20 7.40
N GLU A 332 -15.08 -6.68 8.38
CA GLU A 332 -15.60 -7.43 9.53
C GLU A 332 -15.29 -6.73 10.87
N ASN A 333 -15.78 -7.28 11.98
CA ASN A 333 -15.76 -6.63 13.29
C ASN A 333 -14.41 -6.71 14.00
N ILE A 334 -13.68 -7.82 13.83
CA ILE A 334 -12.41 -8.05 14.53
C ILE A 334 -11.27 -7.78 13.55
N ALA A 335 -10.61 -6.65 13.74
CA ALA A 335 -9.47 -6.22 12.94
C ALA A 335 -8.18 -6.82 13.52
N VAL A 336 -7.31 -7.27 12.64
CA VAL A 336 -6.02 -7.88 12.98
C VAL A 336 -4.95 -7.31 12.06
N THR A 337 -3.79 -7.02 12.64
CA THR A 337 -2.57 -6.72 11.90
C THR A 337 -1.42 -7.55 12.43
N ALA A 338 -0.51 -7.95 11.56
CA ALA A 338 0.73 -8.63 11.92
C ALA A 338 1.86 -8.26 10.94
N ASP A 339 3.05 -8.78 11.17
CA ASP A 339 4.25 -8.52 10.38
C ASP A 339 5.05 -9.83 10.20
N ILE A 340 5.81 -9.98 9.11
CA ILE A 340 6.83 -11.03 9.00
C ILE A 340 8.15 -10.49 9.53
N GLN A 341 8.68 -11.13 10.58
CA GLN A 341 9.96 -10.72 11.15
C GLN A 341 11.08 -10.84 10.12
N GLN A 342 11.71 -9.70 9.78
CA GLN A 342 12.88 -9.65 8.91
C GLN A 342 12.65 -10.38 7.58
N MET A 343 11.52 -10.11 6.92
CA MET A 343 11.03 -10.86 5.75
C MET A 343 12.11 -11.25 4.72
N PHE A 344 12.99 -10.34 4.32
CA PHE A 344 14.04 -10.66 3.35
C PHE A 344 15.11 -11.62 3.89
N TYR A 345 15.52 -11.46 5.15
CA TYR A 345 16.54 -12.30 5.78
C TYR A 345 16.03 -13.71 6.08
N ALA A 346 14.73 -13.96 6.05
CA ALA A 346 14.17 -15.28 6.24
C ALA A 346 14.39 -16.22 5.04
N PHE A 347 14.83 -15.70 3.88
CA PHE A 347 15.10 -16.49 2.68
C PHE A 347 16.60 -16.62 2.46
N VAL A 348 17.08 -17.86 2.35
CA VAL A 348 18.49 -18.18 2.15
C VAL A 348 18.87 -17.98 0.69
N VAL A 349 20.04 -17.39 0.45
CA VAL A 349 20.65 -17.29 -0.89
C VAL A 349 21.42 -18.56 -1.17
N ARG A 350 21.17 -19.15 -2.34
CA ARG A 350 21.90 -20.33 -2.82
C ARG A 350 23.41 -20.09 -2.76
N GLU A 351 24.14 -21.09 -2.27
CA GLU A 351 25.54 -20.91 -1.86
C GLU A 351 26.46 -20.38 -2.98
N ASP A 352 26.28 -20.89 -4.20
CA ASP A 352 27.01 -20.49 -5.40
C ASP A 352 26.76 -19.02 -5.83
N HIS A 353 25.71 -18.38 -5.31
CA HIS A 353 25.35 -16.99 -5.58
C HIS A 353 25.74 -16.04 -4.42
N ARG A 354 26.24 -16.54 -3.29
CA ARG A 354 26.58 -15.68 -2.14
C ARG A 354 27.75 -14.73 -2.40
N ASP A 355 28.64 -15.07 -3.33
CA ASP A 355 29.82 -14.25 -3.64
C ASP A 355 29.50 -12.96 -4.39
N TYR A 356 28.27 -12.79 -4.85
CA TYR A 356 27.74 -11.53 -5.36
C TYR A 356 27.22 -10.60 -4.26
N LEU A 357 27.12 -11.10 -3.02
CA LEU A 357 26.66 -10.39 -1.84
C LEU A 357 27.79 -10.24 -0.81
N ARG A 358 29.04 -10.09 -1.26
CA ARG A 358 30.16 -9.83 -0.35
C ARG A 358 30.04 -8.43 0.23
N PHE A 359 30.64 -8.20 1.39
CA PHE A 359 30.80 -6.88 1.98
C PHE A 359 32.06 -6.86 2.84
N LEU A 360 32.50 -5.65 3.19
CA LEU A 360 33.69 -5.45 4.00
C LEU A 360 33.28 -4.94 5.37
N TRP A 361 33.74 -5.61 6.42
CA TRP A 361 33.46 -5.20 7.79
C TRP A 361 34.65 -5.52 8.71
N TYR A 362 34.64 -4.93 9.90
CA TYR A 362 35.72 -5.12 10.87
C TYR A 362 35.55 -6.44 11.62
N LYS A 363 36.65 -7.17 11.80
CA LYS A 363 36.65 -8.48 12.44
C LYS A 363 36.09 -8.40 13.87
N ASP A 364 35.31 -9.41 14.24
CA ASP A 364 34.67 -9.53 15.57
C ASP A 364 33.72 -8.36 15.89
N ASN A 365 33.23 -7.68 14.85
CA ASN A 365 32.40 -6.47 14.95
C ASN A 365 33.08 -5.36 15.78
N ASP A 366 34.41 -5.32 15.82
CA ASP A 366 35.19 -4.28 16.51
C ASP A 366 35.90 -3.40 15.49
N LEU A 367 35.54 -2.11 15.47
CA LEU A 367 36.11 -1.14 14.54
C LEU A 367 37.64 -0.97 14.67
N ASN A 368 38.26 -1.42 15.75
CA ASN A 368 39.73 -1.35 15.92
C ASN A 368 40.47 -2.53 15.29
N ASN A 369 39.75 -3.59 14.91
CA ASN A 369 40.35 -4.76 14.29
C ASN A 369 40.59 -4.57 12.78
N ASN A 370 41.21 -5.58 12.16
CA ASN A 370 41.42 -5.61 10.72
C ASN A 370 40.09 -5.77 9.95
N ILE A 371 40.06 -5.23 8.73
CA ILE A 371 38.95 -5.43 7.79
C ILE A 371 38.97 -6.87 7.28
N THR A 372 37.83 -7.53 7.32
CA THR A 372 37.57 -8.88 6.84
C THR A 372 36.50 -8.85 5.75
N GLU A 373 36.57 -9.82 4.84
CA GLU A 373 35.54 -10.02 3.82
C GLU A 373 34.48 -10.97 4.33
N TYR A 374 33.23 -10.55 4.24
CA TYR A 374 32.06 -11.34 4.58
C TYR A 374 31.17 -11.50 3.36
N ARG A 375 30.27 -12.46 3.38
CA ARG A 375 29.19 -12.61 2.39
C ARG A 375 27.88 -12.92 3.09
N MET A 376 26.79 -12.35 2.56
CA MET A 376 25.46 -12.63 3.06
C MET A 376 25.01 -14.03 2.66
N LYS A 377 24.40 -14.74 3.61
CA LYS A 377 23.79 -16.06 3.40
C LYS A 377 22.32 -15.98 3.01
N VAL A 378 21.71 -14.82 3.20
CA VAL A 378 20.27 -14.57 3.05
C VAL A 378 20.02 -13.40 2.10
N HIS A 379 18.80 -13.30 1.57
CA HIS A 379 18.39 -12.18 0.72
C HIS A 379 18.35 -10.89 1.55
N ILE A 380 18.69 -9.76 0.93
CA ILE A 380 18.98 -8.51 1.66
C ILE A 380 18.15 -7.34 1.14
N PHE A 381 17.92 -6.39 2.04
CA PHE A 381 17.37 -5.10 1.65
C PHE A 381 18.37 -4.33 0.76
N GLY A 382 17.90 -3.83 -0.38
CA GLY A 382 18.70 -3.10 -1.38
C GLY A 382 18.84 -3.82 -2.72
N ASN A 383 18.63 -5.14 -2.74
CA ASN A 383 18.53 -5.94 -3.97
C ASN A 383 17.15 -5.74 -4.62
N SER A 384 17.13 -5.42 -5.92
CA SER A 384 15.87 -5.31 -6.66
C SER A 384 14.98 -6.57 -6.65
N PRO A 385 15.50 -7.82 -6.71
CA PRO A 385 14.64 -9.00 -6.63
C PRO A 385 14.13 -9.37 -5.25
N SER A 386 14.75 -8.89 -4.17
CA SER A 386 14.48 -9.41 -2.82
C SER A 386 13.01 -9.29 -2.37
N PRO A 387 12.26 -8.23 -2.71
CA PRO A 387 10.82 -8.19 -2.47
C PRO A 387 10.05 -9.32 -3.17
N SER A 388 10.26 -9.50 -4.47
CA SER A 388 9.60 -10.53 -5.26
C SER A 388 9.97 -11.93 -4.78
N VAL A 389 11.25 -12.16 -4.44
CA VAL A 389 11.73 -13.43 -3.89
C VAL A 389 11.06 -13.75 -2.56
N ALA A 390 10.98 -12.77 -1.66
CA ALA A 390 10.40 -12.97 -0.34
C ALA A 390 8.89 -13.22 -0.40
N ILE A 391 8.15 -12.46 -1.21
CA ILE A 391 6.71 -12.69 -1.40
C ILE A 391 6.47 -14.06 -2.04
N TYR A 392 7.25 -14.42 -3.07
CA TYR A 392 7.16 -15.72 -3.71
C TYR A 392 7.41 -16.86 -2.71
N GLY A 393 8.48 -16.78 -1.93
CA GLY A 393 8.84 -17.78 -0.93
C GLY A 393 7.79 -17.89 0.18
N LEU A 394 7.26 -16.76 0.67
CA LEU A 394 6.17 -16.74 1.66
C LEU A 394 4.91 -17.45 1.13
N ARG A 395 4.55 -17.19 -0.13
CA ARG A 395 3.40 -17.84 -0.78
C ARG A 395 3.63 -19.34 -1.01
N ARG A 396 4.84 -19.73 -1.41
CA ARG A 396 5.23 -21.14 -1.54
C ARG A 396 5.18 -21.88 -0.21
N ALA A 397 5.67 -21.26 0.86
CA ALA A 397 5.57 -21.81 2.22
C ALA A 397 4.10 -22.07 2.60
N ALA A 398 3.23 -21.08 2.42
CA ALA A 398 1.81 -21.24 2.73
C ALA A 398 1.11 -22.31 1.87
N GLN A 399 1.52 -22.45 0.59
CA GLN A 399 0.97 -23.45 -0.31
C GLN A 399 1.39 -24.89 0.05
N GLU A 400 2.64 -25.07 0.48
CA GLU A 400 3.19 -26.38 0.87
C GLU A 400 2.44 -26.97 2.08
N TYR A 401 2.11 -26.13 3.05
CA TYR A 401 1.52 -26.55 4.32
C TYR A 401 -0.02 -26.37 4.40
N GLN A 402 -0.67 -26.08 3.27
CA GLN A 402 -2.12 -25.79 3.25
C GLN A 402 -2.99 -26.98 3.71
N ASP A 403 -2.57 -28.22 3.41
CA ASP A 403 -3.33 -29.42 3.75
C ASP A 403 -3.30 -29.69 5.27
N GLU A 404 -2.25 -29.24 5.96
CA GLU A 404 -2.07 -29.41 7.40
C GLU A 404 -2.71 -28.27 8.22
N TYR A 405 -2.59 -27.02 7.75
CA TYR A 405 -3.01 -25.83 8.51
C TYR A 405 -4.27 -25.14 7.97
N GLY A 406 -4.84 -25.65 6.88
CA GLY A 406 -6.10 -25.19 6.29
C GLY A 406 -5.92 -24.21 5.13
N THR A 407 -6.82 -24.34 4.14
CA THR A 407 -6.85 -23.49 2.95
C THR A 407 -7.07 -22.01 3.28
N ASP A 408 -7.79 -21.71 4.35
CA ASP A 408 -8.03 -20.36 4.83
C ASP A 408 -6.76 -19.68 5.39
N SER A 409 -5.88 -20.40 6.08
CA SER A 409 -4.54 -19.89 6.47
C SER A 409 -3.69 -19.56 5.25
N LYS A 410 -3.74 -20.42 4.23
CA LYS A 410 -3.06 -20.18 2.95
C LYS A 410 -3.64 -18.95 2.25
N GLU A 411 -4.97 -18.84 2.15
CA GLU A 411 -5.62 -17.68 1.53
C GLU A 411 -5.35 -16.37 2.31
N PHE A 412 -5.26 -16.45 3.63
CA PHE A 412 -4.84 -15.34 4.49
C PHE A 412 -3.46 -14.83 4.08
N VAL A 413 -2.45 -15.71 3.98
CA VAL A 413 -1.10 -15.33 3.55
C VAL A 413 -1.08 -14.80 2.11
N MET A 414 -1.82 -15.45 1.22
CA MET A 414 -1.84 -15.07 -0.20
C MET A 414 -2.42 -13.67 -0.43
N ARG A 415 -3.43 -13.27 0.36
CA ARG A 415 -4.30 -12.12 0.06
C ARG A 415 -4.17 -10.94 1.01
N ASN A 416 -3.67 -11.11 2.23
CA ASN A 416 -3.73 -10.06 3.25
C ASN A 416 -2.38 -9.38 3.54
N PHE A 417 -1.30 -9.86 2.93
CA PHE A 417 0.02 -9.22 3.02
C PHE A 417 0.23 -8.16 1.95
N TYR A 418 0.76 -7.01 2.37
CA TYR A 418 1.43 -6.02 1.54
C TYR A 418 2.91 -5.97 1.95
N VAL A 419 3.78 -6.55 1.14
CA VAL A 419 5.18 -6.84 1.50
C VAL A 419 5.23 -7.64 2.81
N ASP A 420 5.70 -7.05 3.90
CA ASP A 420 5.88 -7.63 5.23
C ASP A 420 4.68 -7.40 6.16
N ASP A 421 3.88 -6.35 5.91
CA ASP A 421 2.71 -6.00 6.72
C ASP A 421 1.47 -6.83 6.34
N GLU A 422 0.81 -7.39 7.34
CA GLU A 422 -0.47 -8.09 7.22
C GLU A 422 -1.62 -7.24 7.76
N LEU A 423 -2.74 -7.21 7.02
CA LEU A 423 -3.98 -6.61 7.49
C LEU A 423 -5.20 -7.46 7.07
N THR A 424 -6.01 -7.88 8.05
CA THR A 424 -7.30 -8.52 7.81
C THR A 424 -8.37 -8.10 8.81
N SER A 425 -9.62 -8.46 8.52
CA SER A 425 -10.66 -8.53 9.54
C SER A 425 -11.46 -9.82 9.42
N VAL A 426 -11.94 -10.33 10.55
CA VAL A 426 -12.79 -11.52 10.64
C VAL A 426 -14.03 -11.28 11.53
N PRO A 427 -15.10 -12.06 11.39
CA PRO A 427 -16.36 -11.82 12.09
C PRO A 427 -16.29 -11.93 13.62
N THR A 428 -15.48 -12.85 14.16
CA THR A 428 -15.43 -13.16 15.59
C THR A 428 -14.01 -13.28 16.13
N GLU A 429 -13.86 -13.14 17.45
CA GLU A 429 -12.58 -13.21 18.15
C GLU A 429 -11.99 -14.63 18.08
N GLU A 430 -12.85 -15.65 18.18
CA GLU A 430 -12.44 -17.06 18.09
C GLU A 430 -11.84 -17.39 16.73
N GLU A 431 -12.45 -16.88 15.65
CA GLU A 431 -11.95 -17.07 14.29
C GLU A 431 -10.60 -16.37 14.09
N ALA A 432 -10.44 -15.16 14.66
CA ALA A 432 -9.17 -14.43 14.61
C ALA A 432 -8.04 -15.20 15.29
N ILE A 433 -8.30 -15.70 16.51
CA ILE A 433 -7.31 -16.45 17.30
C ILE A 433 -6.92 -17.74 16.58
N ASP A 434 -7.91 -18.52 16.12
CA ASP A 434 -7.65 -19.79 15.44
C ASP A 434 -6.87 -19.60 14.13
N LEU A 435 -7.28 -18.64 13.29
CA LEU A 435 -6.62 -18.34 12.02
C LEU A 435 -5.17 -17.88 12.21
N LEU A 436 -4.93 -16.96 13.14
CA LEU A 436 -3.59 -16.47 13.44
C LEU A 436 -2.69 -17.57 14.03
N GLN A 437 -3.19 -18.39 14.95
CA GLN A 437 -2.39 -19.48 15.54
C GLN A 437 -2.04 -20.56 14.52
N ARG A 438 -2.98 -20.92 13.63
CA ARG A 438 -2.69 -21.84 12.53
C ARG A 438 -1.71 -21.24 11.54
N THR A 439 -1.85 -19.96 11.20
CA THR A 439 -0.91 -19.26 10.32
C THR A 439 0.47 -19.14 10.94
N GLN A 440 0.60 -18.83 12.23
CA GLN A 440 1.88 -18.80 12.95
C GLN A 440 2.58 -20.17 12.85
N LYS A 441 1.87 -21.27 13.09
CA LYS A 441 2.43 -22.62 13.00
C LYS A 441 2.81 -23.00 11.56
N MET A 442 1.95 -22.68 10.59
CA MET A 442 2.19 -22.89 9.16
C MET A 442 3.48 -22.20 8.70
N LEU A 443 3.67 -20.94 9.10
CA LEU A 443 4.86 -20.17 8.75
C LEU A 443 6.10 -20.64 9.53
N ALA A 444 5.94 -21.00 10.82
CA ALA A 444 7.02 -21.52 11.64
C ALA A 444 7.60 -22.85 11.10
N ALA A 445 6.78 -23.66 10.41
CA ALA A 445 7.26 -24.87 9.71
C ALA A 445 8.30 -24.56 8.62
N SER A 446 8.33 -23.32 8.12
CA SER A 446 9.29 -22.79 7.15
C SER A 446 10.28 -21.76 7.74
N ASN A 447 10.46 -21.76 9.07
CA ASN A 447 11.26 -20.76 9.81
C ASN A 447 10.81 -19.29 9.60
N LEU A 448 9.57 -19.07 9.18
CA LEU A 448 9.00 -17.74 9.02
C LEU A 448 8.26 -17.36 10.31
N LYS A 449 8.65 -16.24 10.93
CA LYS A 449 8.02 -15.77 12.16
C LYS A 449 7.02 -14.65 11.88
N LEU A 450 5.75 -14.93 12.14
CA LEU A 450 4.69 -13.92 12.21
C LEU A 450 4.66 -13.30 13.61
N HIS A 451 4.84 -11.99 13.69
CA HIS A 451 4.96 -11.23 14.95
C HIS A 451 4.30 -9.84 14.84
N LYS A 452 4.48 -9.01 15.87
CA LYS A 452 3.83 -7.70 16.02
C LYS A 452 2.31 -7.77 15.85
N ILE A 453 1.71 -8.85 16.35
CA ILE A 453 0.27 -9.06 16.32
C ILE A 453 -0.39 -7.93 17.10
N ALA A 454 -1.42 -7.35 16.50
CA ALA A 454 -2.28 -6.39 17.14
C ALA A 454 -3.72 -6.51 16.64
N SER A 455 -4.67 -6.15 17.50
CA SER A 455 -6.11 -6.28 17.24
C SER A 455 -6.91 -5.26 18.04
N ASN A 456 -8.12 -4.95 17.57
CA ASN A 456 -9.10 -4.17 18.31
C ASN A 456 -9.83 -4.95 19.43
N SER A 457 -9.53 -6.24 19.61
CA SER A 457 -10.06 -7.07 20.70
C SER A 457 -8.98 -7.46 21.72
N SER A 458 -9.22 -7.17 23.00
CA SER A 458 -8.33 -7.58 24.10
C SER A 458 -8.23 -9.10 24.26
N LYS A 459 -9.30 -9.84 23.91
CA LYS A 459 -9.30 -11.29 23.94
C LYS A 459 -8.36 -11.87 22.89
N VAL A 460 -8.33 -11.29 21.69
CA VAL A 460 -7.37 -11.67 20.65
C VAL A 460 -5.95 -11.35 21.14
N MET A 461 -5.71 -10.16 21.68
CA MET A 461 -4.39 -9.78 22.21
C MET A 461 -3.87 -10.73 23.29
N THR A 462 -4.73 -11.16 24.22
CA THR A 462 -4.36 -12.04 25.34
C THR A 462 -4.07 -13.49 24.89
N ALA A 463 -4.45 -13.87 23.67
CA ALA A 463 -4.24 -15.22 23.15
C ALA A 463 -2.81 -15.48 22.61
N PHE A 464 -1.96 -14.44 22.51
CA PHE A 464 -0.61 -14.52 21.97
C PHE A 464 0.45 -14.14 23.02
N ALA A 465 1.66 -14.65 22.84
CA ALA A 465 2.77 -14.36 23.73
C ALA A 465 3.20 -12.88 23.61
N PRO A 466 3.60 -12.20 24.72
CA PRO A 466 4.00 -10.80 24.68
C PRO A 466 5.11 -10.50 23.68
N GLU A 467 5.99 -11.46 23.39
CA GLU A 467 7.08 -11.28 22.43
C GLU A 467 6.57 -11.10 20.99
N ASP A 468 5.42 -11.70 20.69
CA ASP A 468 4.77 -11.68 19.38
C ASP A 468 3.80 -10.52 19.22
N LEU A 469 3.50 -9.77 20.30
CA LEU A 469 2.68 -8.56 20.24
C LEU A 469 3.47 -7.35 19.74
N ALA A 470 2.76 -6.36 19.18
CA ALA A 470 3.38 -5.09 18.79
C ALA A 470 4.09 -4.42 19.98
N LYS A 471 5.20 -3.71 19.72
CA LYS A 471 6.09 -3.16 20.79
C LYS A 471 5.34 -2.30 21.81
N ASP A 472 4.39 -1.50 21.36
CA ASP A 472 3.60 -0.61 22.22
C ASP A 472 2.55 -1.36 23.05
N LEU A 473 2.41 -2.68 22.82
CA LEU A 473 1.41 -3.59 23.41
C LEU A 473 2.04 -4.65 24.33
N LYS A 474 3.37 -4.69 24.46
CA LYS A 474 4.07 -5.72 25.25
C LYS A 474 3.90 -5.59 26.75
N ASP A 475 3.71 -4.36 27.23
CA ASP A 475 3.69 -4.02 28.66
C ASP A 475 2.29 -3.60 29.17
N LEU A 476 1.24 -3.83 28.37
CA LEU A 476 -0.14 -3.45 28.71
C LEU A 476 -0.89 -4.54 29.47
N ASP A 477 -1.59 -4.16 30.54
CA ASP A 477 -2.53 -5.05 31.20
C ASP A 477 -3.88 -4.99 30.46
N PHE A 478 -4.08 -5.90 29.51
CA PHE A 478 -5.30 -5.97 28.70
C PHE A 478 -6.60 -6.25 29.49
N SER A 479 -6.49 -6.54 30.79
CA SER A 479 -7.64 -6.69 31.69
C SER A 479 -8.05 -5.39 32.39
N ALA A 480 -7.16 -4.40 32.45
CA ALA A 480 -7.34 -3.14 33.17
C ALA A 480 -7.20 -1.88 32.28
N ASP A 481 -6.40 -1.96 31.22
CA ASP A 481 -6.04 -0.81 30.39
C ASP A 481 -6.84 -0.76 29.07
N PRO A 482 -7.35 0.43 28.66
CA PRO A 482 -7.93 0.59 27.33
C PRO A 482 -6.85 0.40 26.25
N LEU A 483 -7.20 -0.32 25.17
CA LEU A 483 -6.28 -0.53 24.04
C LEU A 483 -5.82 0.82 23.47
N PRO A 484 -4.51 1.06 23.32
CA PRO A 484 -4.01 2.28 22.68
C PRO A 484 -4.52 2.38 21.25
N LEU A 485 -4.75 3.61 20.78
CA LEU A 485 -4.96 3.86 19.36
C LEU A 485 -3.67 3.51 18.60
N GLN A 486 -3.63 2.33 18.01
CA GLN A 486 -2.53 1.94 17.15
C GLN A 486 -2.74 2.59 15.78
N ARG A 487 -1.80 3.46 15.39
CA ARG A 487 -1.71 3.96 14.02
C ARG A 487 -0.89 2.96 13.22
N SER A 488 -1.53 2.24 12.31
CA SER A 488 -0.77 1.58 11.25
C SER A 488 -0.19 2.68 10.34
N PRO A 489 0.99 2.48 9.71
CA PRO A 489 1.56 3.45 8.77
C PRO A 489 0.58 3.89 7.67
N TRP A 490 -0.42 3.05 7.41
CA TRP A 490 -1.47 3.20 6.40
C TRP A 490 -2.62 4.12 6.83
N THR A 491 -2.85 4.31 8.13
CA THR A 491 -3.86 5.27 8.65
C THR A 491 -3.45 6.73 8.47
N ASP A 492 -2.17 7.03 8.28
CA ASP A 492 -1.66 8.39 8.04
C ASP A 492 -1.60 8.76 6.54
N MET A 493 -1.82 7.83 5.60
CA MET A 493 -1.85 8.17 4.15
C MET A 493 -3.18 8.81 3.70
N GLU A 494 -4.29 8.60 4.42
CA GLU A 494 -5.59 9.20 4.08
C GLU A 494 -5.79 10.61 4.69
N SER A 495 -4.90 11.06 5.58
CA SER A 495 -4.97 12.40 6.19
C SER A 495 -4.12 13.46 5.46
N GLY A 496 -3.50 13.08 4.35
CA GLY A 496 -2.66 13.92 3.51
C GLY A 496 -3.08 13.90 2.05
N GLU A 497 -4.31 14.36 1.75
CA GLU A 497 -4.68 14.89 0.42
C GLU A 497 -5.48 16.19 0.56
#